data_AF-A0A0X8G7P2-F1
#
_entry.id   AF-A0A0X8G7P2-F1
#
_cell.length_a   1.000
_cell.length_b   1.000
_cell.length_c   1.000
_cell.angle_alpha   90.00
_cell.angle_beta   90.00
_cell.angle_gamma   90.00
#
_symmetry.space_group_name_H-M   'P 1'
#
loop_
_entity.id
_entity.type
_entity.pdbx_description
1 polymer ?
#
loop_
_entity_poly.entity_id
_entity_poly.type
_entity_poly.pdbx_seq_one_letter_code
_entity_poly.pdbx_strand_id
1 'polypeptide(L)'
;MKIQKQNFTHLNKSKVVSRILKNLVGLSILVLFASCITNDNDSEVLEPQPDGEALAARFEENRANATQEFTLDASVGGTITGTQGTQVTFQPNSFGLNGTPVTGNVTVQLIEIYDKASMLLKDKSTLGIRDNGDKEALKSAGEFYIDAVQGTNSLELLEMAGVQSKPIDFADLEGGMQIFRGDDDTDGDWIEADEDGDGEKDNAQIRDGGGPNGEYATYNYDIGDFGWTNLDKWYNYTGSKTQLYIDVPDGFNQDNCAVYLSYDGEPTALARMDTWDTSLQMFTEHYGLIPIGLEVHIIMVAEIDGQLNYAIQGTTIVDGHIEVITSLSPITQPALETLINGLP
;
A
#
# COMPACT_ATOMS: atom_id res chain seq x y z
N MET A 1 14.83 -25.25 24.66
CA MET A 1 14.93 -25.69 23.25
C MET A 1 13.65 -26.45 22.91
N LYS A 2 12.58 -25.71 22.56
CA LYS A 2 11.34 -26.31 22.04
C LYS A 2 11.57 -26.48 20.54
N ILE A 3 11.64 -27.71 20.06
CA ILE A 3 11.64 -28.02 18.63
C ILE A 3 10.22 -27.78 18.15
N GLN A 4 9.97 -26.62 17.55
CA GLN A 4 8.70 -26.32 16.90
C GLN A 4 8.77 -26.94 15.50
N LYS A 5 7.84 -27.86 15.22
CA LYS A 5 7.70 -28.46 13.89
C LYS A 5 7.31 -27.35 12.91
N GLN A 6 8.13 -27.15 11.88
CA GLN A 6 7.74 -26.40 10.69
C GLN A 6 6.44 -27.02 10.14
N ASN A 7 5.41 -26.20 9.88
CA ASN A 7 4.16 -26.63 9.25
C ASN A 7 4.43 -26.90 7.76
N PHE A 8 5.04 -28.05 7.47
CA PHE A 8 5.41 -28.48 6.12
C PHE A 8 4.23 -28.94 5.25
N THR A 9 2.99 -28.60 5.58
CA THR A 9 1.81 -29.24 5.02
C THR A 9 1.59 -28.93 3.53
N HIS A 10 2.28 -27.93 2.96
CA HIS A 10 2.06 -27.47 1.58
C HIS A 10 3.32 -27.34 0.70
N LEU A 11 4.52 -27.70 1.18
CA LEU A 11 5.75 -27.63 0.38
C LEU A 11 5.68 -28.41 -0.94
N ASN A 12 4.95 -29.52 -1.00
CA ASN A 12 4.77 -30.32 -2.22
C ASN A 12 4.05 -29.56 -3.35
N LYS A 13 3.38 -28.44 -3.05
CA LYS A 13 2.73 -27.57 -4.03
C LYS A 13 3.59 -26.38 -4.45
N SER A 14 4.76 -26.18 -3.82
CA SER A 14 5.64 -25.07 -4.17
C SER A 14 6.33 -25.30 -5.52
N LYS A 15 6.45 -24.25 -6.33
CA LYS A 15 7.15 -24.28 -7.64
C LYS A 15 8.61 -24.68 -7.49
N VAL A 16 9.28 -24.24 -6.42
CA VAL A 16 10.69 -24.57 -6.13
C VAL A 16 10.86 -26.04 -5.78
N VAL A 17 10.01 -26.59 -4.91
CA VAL A 17 10.05 -28.03 -4.55
C VAL A 17 9.73 -28.89 -5.76
N SER A 18 8.75 -28.50 -6.58
CA SER A 18 8.43 -29.14 -7.85
C SER A 18 9.62 -29.14 -8.81
N ARG A 19 10.36 -28.02 -8.92
CA ARG A 19 11.56 -27.91 -9.77
C ARG A 19 12.72 -28.77 -9.26
N ILE A 20 12.95 -28.81 -7.95
CA ILE A 20 13.97 -29.70 -7.35
C ILE A 20 13.62 -31.17 -7.60
N LEU A 21 12.35 -31.58 -7.41
CA LEU A 21 11.91 -32.94 -7.73
C LEU A 21 12.02 -33.27 -9.23
N LYS A 22 11.63 -32.35 -10.12
CA LYS A 22 11.77 -32.51 -11.58
C LYS A 22 13.23 -32.66 -12.00
N ASN A 23 14.15 -31.91 -11.38
CA ASN A 23 15.59 -32.01 -11.65
C ASN A 23 16.23 -33.30 -11.10
N LEU A 24 15.62 -33.94 -10.09
CA LEU A 24 16.06 -35.25 -9.57
C LEU A 24 15.56 -36.45 -10.41
N VAL A 25 14.62 -36.26 -11.34
CA VAL A 25 14.06 -37.32 -12.22
C VAL A 25 14.61 -37.24 -13.66
N GLY A 26 15.56 -36.35 -13.94
CA GLY A 26 16.15 -36.16 -15.26
C GLY A 26 17.24 -37.18 -15.64
N LEU A 27 16.92 -38.48 -15.78
CA LEU A 27 17.74 -39.39 -16.58
C LEU A 27 16.91 -40.47 -17.29
N SER A 28 16.86 -40.35 -18.63
CA SER A 28 16.48 -41.35 -19.65
C SER A 28 15.00 -41.41 -20.07
N ILE A 29 14.68 -41.08 -21.33
CA ILE A 29 14.43 -42.04 -22.42
C ILE A 29 14.01 -41.34 -23.73
N LEU A 30 14.40 -41.99 -24.82
CA LEU A 30 14.31 -41.73 -26.25
C LEU A 30 13.02 -41.07 -26.81
N VAL A 31 13.29 -40.22 -27.80
CA VAL A 31 12.39 -39.70 -28.84
C VAL A 31 11.81 -40.82 -29.71
N LEU A 32 10.49 -40.84 -29.85
CA LEU A 32 9.79 -41.44 -31.00
C LEU A 32 8.73 -40.44 -31.49
N PHE A 33 8.95 -39.89 -32.68
CA PHE A 33 7.96 -39.09 -33.39
C PHE A 33 6.88 -40.01 -33.97
N ALA A 34 5.65 -39.90 -33.46
CA ALA A 34 4.45 -40.42 -34.11
C ALA A 34 3.45 -39.26 -34.26
N SER A 35 3.28 -38.82 -35.50
CA SER A 35 2.30 -37.84 -35.94
C SER A 35 0.89 -38.44 -35.82
N CYS A 36 0.13 -38.00 -34.83
CA CYS A 36 -1.33 -38.07 -34.83
C CYS A 36 -1.85 -36.65 -34.92
N ILE A 37 -2.39 -36.27 -36.08
CA ILE A 37 -3.30 -35.13 -36.18
C ILE A 37 -4.62 -35.64 -35.57
N THR A 38 -4.82 -35.36 -34.28
CA THR A 38 -6.17 -35.38 -33.72
C THR A 38 -6.79 -34.02 -34.02
N ASN A 39 -7.88 -34.05 -34.79
CA ASN A 39 -8.79 -32.92 -34.92
C ASN A 39 -9.53 -32.79 -33.58
N ASP A 40 -8.89 -32.14 -32.61
CA ASP A 40 -9.54 -31.76 -31.37
C ASP A 40 -10.20 -30.41 -31.61
N ASN A 41 -11.49 -30.45 -31.96
CA ASN A 41 -12.43 -29.36 -31.64
C ASN A 41 -12.68 -29.36 -30.13
N ASP A 42 -11.61 -29.34 -29.34
CA ASP A 42 -11.68 -28.87 -27.98
C ASP A 42 -11.79 -27.36 -28.10
N SER A 43 -13.00 -26.84 -27.94
CA SER A 43 -13.13 -25.47 -27.48
C SER A 43 -12.31 -25.40 -26.19
N GLU A 44 -11.10 -24.86 -26.26
CA GLU A 44 -10.34 -24.54 -25.05
C GLU A 44 -11.28 -23.68 -24.21
N VAL A 45 -11.79 -24.27 -23.12
CA VAL A 45 -12.41 -23.50 -22.06
C VAL A 45 -11.26 -22.68 -21.52
N LEU A 46 -11.15 -21.43 -22.00
CA LEU A 46 -10.18 -20.49 -21.48
C LEU A 46 -10.57 -20.28 -20.02
N GLU A 47 -9.84 -20.95 -19.13
CA GLU A 47 -9.99 -20.71 -17.70
C GLU A 47 -9.76 -19.22 -17.45
N PRO A 48 -10.61 -18.56 -16.66
CA PRO A 48 -10.44 -17.16 -16.32
C PRO A 48 -9.02 -16.88 -15.84
N GLN A 49 -8.36 -15.89 -16.46
CA GLN A 49 -6.98 -15.52 -16.12
C GLN A 49 -6.96 -14.23 -15.29
N PRO A 50 -5.95 -14.03 -14.43
CA PRO A 50 -5.75 -12.76 -13.75
C PRO A 50 -5.47 -11.63 -14.74
N ASP A 51 -6.17 -10.51 -14.55
CA ASP A 51 -6.11 -9.31 -15.38
C ASP A 51 -5.48 -8.15 -14.59
N GLY A 52 -4.20 -7.89 -14.88
CA GLY A 52 -3.45 -6.81 -14.24
C GLY A 52 -3.93 -5.41 -14.61
N GLU A 53 -4.39 -5.21 -15.85
CA GLU A 53 -4.90 -3.92 -16.29
C GLU A 53 -6.21 -3.60 -15.57
N ALA A 54 -7.09 -4.59 -15.41
CA ALA A 54 -8.31 -4.43 -14.63
C ALA A 54 -8.02 -4.16 -13.15
N LEU A 55 -7.02 -4.81 -12.55
CA LEU A 55 -6.63 -4.57 -11.16
C LEU A 55 -6.08 -3.14 -10.98
N ALA A 56 -5.20 -2.69 -11.86
CA ALA A 56 -4.68 -1.32 -11.84
C ALA A 56 -5.81 -0.30 -12.03
N ALA A 57 -6.72 -0.53 -12.98
CA ALA A 57 -7.89 0.32 -13.20
C ALA A 57 -8.80 0.39 -11.97
N ARG A 58 -8.97 -0.72 -11.23
CA ARG A 58 -9.71 -0.71 -9.95
C ARG A 58 -9.04 0.21 -8.92
N PHE A 59 -7.72 0.16 -8.79
CA PHE A 59 -7.01 1.03 -7.85
C PHE A 59 -7.20 2.52 -8.21
N GLU A 60 -7.11 2.87 -9.50
CA GLU A 60 -7.41 4.24 -9.96
C GLU A 60 -8.86 4.64 -9.69
N GLU A 61 -9.82 3.77 -10.00
CA GLU A 61 -11.24 4.02 -9.76
C GLU A 61 -11.52 4.21 -8.26
N ASN A 62 -10.88 3.43 -7.38
CA ASN A 62 -11.02 3.58 -5.94
C ASN A 62 -10.46 4.90 -5.42
N ARG A 63 -9.38 5.43 -6.02
CA ARG A 63 -8.86 6.77 -5.71
C ARG A 63 -9.80 7.85 -6.22
N ALA A 64 -10.24 7.77 -7.48
CA ALA A 64 -11.17 8.72 -8.08
C ALA A 64 -12.50 8.81 -7.31
N ASN A 65 -13.04 7.66 -6.86
CA ASN A 65 -14.26 7.60 -6.06
C ASN A 65 -14.07 8.13 -4.63
N ALA A 66 -12.84 8.14 -4.11
CA ALA A 66 -12.53 8.66 -2.79
C ALA A 66 -12.24 10.17 -2.79
N THR A 67 -12.04 10.79 -3.97
CA THR A 67 -11.78 12.23 -4.10
C THR A 67 -12.96 13.05 -3.63
N GLN A 68 -12.71 13.90 -2.65
CA GLN A 68 -13.63 14.92 -2.15
C GLN A 68 -13.26 16.26 -2.76
N GLU A 69 -14.25 17.00 -3.25
CA GLU A 69 -14.02 18.32 -3.85
C GLU A 69 -14.63 19.45 -3.00
N PHE A 70 -13.86 20.51 -2.82
CA PHE A 70 -14.23 21.69 -2.06
C PHE A 70 -13.98 22.95 -2.88
N THR A 71 -14.84 23.96 -2.75
CA THR A 71 -14.62 25.25 -3.42
C THR A 71 -14.16 26.30 -2.42
N LEU A 72 -13.04 26.95 -2.69
CA LEU A 72 -12.53 28.09 -1.94
C LEU A 72 -12.38 29.32 -2.85
N ASP A 73 -12.42 30.52 -2.27
CA ASP A 73 -11.98 31.75 -2.94
C ASP A 73 -10.48 31.90 -2.74
N ALA A 74 -9.70 31.83 -3.81
CA ALA A 74 -8.24 31.88 -3.76
C ALA A 74 -7.68 33.14 -3.08
N SER A 75 -8.40 34.26 -3.16
CA SER A 75 -7.97 35.53 -2.55
C SER A 75 -8.15 35.56 -1.03
N VAL A 76 -8.94 34.64 -0.48
CA VAL A 76 -9.26 34.54 0.95
C VAL A 76 -8.63 33.31 1.60
N GLY A 77 -8.48 32.21 0.86
CA GLY A 77 -8.10 30.91 1.41
C GLY A 77 -9.25 30.29 2.22
N GLY A 78 -8.91 29.50 3.22
CA GLY A 78 -9.89 28.88 4.12
C GLY A 78 -9.50 27.48 4.57
N THR A 79 -10.36 26.90 5.40
CA THR A 79 -10.21 25.52 5.90
C THR A 79 -11.25 24.62 5.25
N ILE A 80 -10.79 23.51 4.67
CA ILE A 80 -11.65 22.39 4.26
C ILE A 80 -11.64 21.32 5.34
N THR A 81 -12.70 20.52 5.42
CA THR A 81 -12.79 19.39 6.34
C THR A 81 -13.24 18.17 5.55
N GLY A 82 -12.36 17.16 5.50
CA GLY A 82 -12.64 15.87 4.92
C GLY A 82 -13.68 15.09 5.72
N THR A 83 -14.36 14.17 5.04
CA THR A 83 -15.37 13.29 5.63
C THR A 83 -14.85 12.40 6.75
N GLN A 84 -13.54 12.11 6.78
CA GLN A 84 -12.90 11.36 7.86
C GLN A 84 -12.32 12.25 8.97
N GLY A 85 -12.45 13.57 8.86
CA GLY A 85 -12.14 14.54 9.90
C GLY A 85 -10.82 15.29 9.73
N THR A 86 -10.04 15.01 8.67
CA THR A 86 -8.83 15.79 8.35
C THR A 86 -9.22 17.21 7.99
N GLN A 87 -8.47 18.20 8.45
CA GLN A 87 -8.65 19.59 8.09
C GLN A 87 -7.41 20.10 7.35
N VAL A 88 -7.62 20.81 6.25
CA VAL A 88 -6.54 21.47 5.51
C VAL A 88 -6.85 22.95 5.42
N THR A 89 -5.91 23.79 5.85
CA THR A 89 -6.05 25.24 5.95
C THR A 89 -5.09 25.93 4.99
N PHE A 90 -5.65 26.69 4.06
CA PHE A 90 -4.94 27.49 3.09
C PHE A 90 -5.00 28.97 3.48
N GLN A 91 -3.86 29.65 3.40
CA GLN A 91 -3.78 31.09 3.62
C GLN A 91 -4.34 31.86 2.40
N PRO A 92 -4.65 33.16 2.55
CA PRO A 92 -4.99 34.00 1.41
C PRO A 92 -3.89 33.97 0.33
N ASN A 93 -4.27 33.78 -0.93
CA ASN A 93 -3.36 33.75 -2.09
C ASN A 93 -2.40 32.55 -2.14
N SER A 94 -2.70 31.45 -1.42
CA SER A 94 -1.89 30.21 -1.48
C SER A 94 -1.92 29.49 -2.82
N PHE A 95 -2.87 29.76 -3.72
CA PHE A 95 -3.01 29.03 -4.98
C PHE A 95 -2.39 29.79 -6.14
N GLY A 96 -1.46 29.14 -6.86
CA GLY A 96 -0.68 29.76 -7.91
C GLY A 96 -0.79 29.10 -9.28
N LEU A 97 -0.47 29.87 -10.30
CA LEU A 97 -0.18 29.36 -11.64
C LEU A 97 1.09 30.06 -12.17
N ASN A 98 2.19 29.31 -12.29
CA ASN A 98 3.51 29.80 -12.70
C ASN A 98 4.06 30.90 -11.77
N GLY A 99 4.05 30.65 -10.46
CA GLY A 99 4.52 31.52 -9.39
C GLY A 99 3.63 32.73 -9.09
N THR A 100 2.43 32.82 -9.71
CA THR A 100 1.53 33.98 -9.57
C THR A 100 0.21 33.56 -8.94
N PRO A 101 -0.26 34.23 -7.87
CA PRO A 101 -1.54 33.91 -7.26
C PRO A 101 -2.71 34.03 -8.24
N VAL A 102 -3.57 33.01 -8.24
CA VAL A 102 -4.85 33.07 -8.98
C VAL A 102 -5.91 33.79 -8.16
N THR A 103 -7.02 34.15 -8.81
CA THR A 103 -8.16 34.82 -8.16
C THR A 103 -9.45 34.08 -8.46
N GLY A 104 -10.47 34.30 -7.62
CA GLY A 104 -11.77 33.66 -7.76
C GLY A 104 -11.77 32.22 -7.24
N ASN A 105 -12.75 31.44 -7.70
CA ASN A 105 -12.97 30.11 -7.16
C ASN A 105 -11.89 29.13 -7.63
N VAL A 106 -11.42 28.30 -6.70
CA VAL A 106 -10.57 27.13 -6.93
C VAL A 106 -11.25 25.89 -6.36
N THR A 107 -11.03 24.74 -6.99
CA THR A 107 -11.49 23.45 -6.49
C THR A 107 -10.31 22.76 -5.82
N VAL A 108 -10.40 22.55 -4.51
CA VAL A 108 -9.45 21.74 -3.74
C VAL A 108 -9.94 20.30 -3.72
N GLN A 109 -9.03 19.37 -3.97
CA GLN A 109 -9.28 17.93 -3.96
C GLN A 109 -8.58 17.30 -2.75
N LEU A 110 -9.29 16.40 -2.06
CA LEU A 110 -8.79 15.67 -0.90
C LEU A 110 -9.15 14.18 -0.98
N ILE A 111 -8.15 13.32 -0.81
CA ILE A 111 -8.32 11.90 -0.46
C ILE A 111 -7.77 11.69 0.95
N GLU A 112 -8.48 10.91 1.76
CA GLU A 112 -8.07 10.53 3.10
C GLU A 112 -7.96 8.99 3.19
N ILE A 113 -6.84 8.47 3.66
CA ILE A 113 -6.59 7.04 3.86
C ILE A 113 -6.13 6.83 5.30
N TYR A 114 -6.94 6.11 6.07
CA TYR A 114 -6.62 5.80 7.48
C TYR A 114 -6.69 4.32 7.81
N ASP A 115 -7.44 3.54 7.03
CA ASP A 115 -7.65 2.13 7.28
C ASP A 115 -6.89 1.25 6.26
N LYS A 116 -6.57 0.04 6.70
CA LYS A 116 -5.74 -0.92 5.97
C LYS A 116 -6.36 -1.37 4.65
N ALA A 117 -7.68 -1.52 4.59
CA ALA A 117 -8.36 -1.84 3.35
C ALA A 117 -8.25 -0.69 2.34
N SER A 118 -8.38 0.55 2.80
CA SER A 118 -8.17 1.74 1.98
C SER A 118 -6.74 1.84 1.46
N MET A 119 -5.72 1.59 2.30
CA MET A 119 -4.31 1.50 1.89
C MET A 119 -4.14 0.49 0.74
N LEU A 120 -4.66 -0.73 0.91
CA LEU A 120 -4.56 -1.79 -0.09
C LEU A 120 -5.31 -1.46 -1.39
N LEU A 121 -6.57 -1.05 -1.29
CA LEU A 121 -7.48 -0.90 -2.45
C LEU A 121 -7.26 0.40 -3.21
N LYS A 122 -6.52 1.36 -2.65
CA LYS A 122 -6.08 2.58 -3.31
C LYS A 122 -4.59 2.53 -3.68
N ASP A 123 -3.95 1.37 -3.49
CA ASP A 123 -2.54 1.13 -3.78
C ASP A 123 -1.63 2.22 -3.21
N LYS A 124 -1.76 2.40 -1.89
CA LYS A 124 -0.95 3.28 -1.05
C LYS A 124 -0.56 2.46 0.16
N SER A 125 0.55 1.75 0.03
CA SER A 125 1.10 0.91 1.10
C SER A 125 1.99 1.78 1.99
N THR A 126 2.23 1.36 3.23
CA THR A 126 3.09 2.08 4.17
C THR A 126 4.52 1.57 4.06
N LEU A 127 5.13 1.72 2.88
CA LEU A 127 6.52 1.35 2.62
C LEU A 127 7.34 2.61 2.33
N GLY A 128 8.40 2.81 3.11
CA GLY A 128 9.27 3.99 2.98
C GLY A 128 10.64 3.62 2.41
N ILE A 129 11.24 4.56 1.67
CA ILE A 129 12.61 4.47 1.16
C ILE A 129 13.54 5.29 2.08
N ARG A 130 14.55 4.62 2.63
CA ARG A 130 15.65 5.23 3.40
C ARG A 130 16.63 5.93 2.46
N ASP A 131 17.43 6.86 2.99
CA ASP A 131 18.51 7.53 2.24
C ASP A 131 19.52 6.58 1.56
N ASN A 132 19.69 5.37 2.11
CA ASN A 132 20.58 4.36 1.55
C ASN A 132 19.91 3.50 0.45
N GLY A 133 18.64 3.77 0.12
CA GLY A 133 17.82 3.02 -0.83
C GLY A 133 17.10 1.81 -0.22
N ASP A 134 17.30 1.51 1.07
CA ASP A 134 16.62 0.42 1.73
C ASP A 134 15.12 0.74 1.89
N LYS A 135 14.28 -0.27 1.71
CA LYS A 135 12.84 -0.16 1.94
C LYS A 135 12.46 -0.76 3.27
N GLU A 136 11.72 -0.03 4.08
CA GLU A 136 11.27 -0.47 5.41
C GLU A 136 9.82 -0.04 5.65
N ALA A 137 9.08 -0.86 6.40
CA ALA A 137 7.70 -0.56 6.74
C ALA A 137 7.61 0.72 7.58
N LEU A 138 6.53 1.46 7.34
CA LEU A 138 6.11 2.61 8.10
C LEU A 138 4.85 2.27 8.90
N LYS A 139 4.60 3.05 9.95
CA LYS A 139 3.34 3.07 10.70
C LYS A 139 2.66 4.39 10.45
N SER A 140 1.45 4.35 9.91
CA SER A 140 0.77 5.56 9.49
C SER A 140 -0.18 6.15 10.52
N ALA A 141 -0.25 7.46 10.55
CA ALA A 141 -1.30 8.23 11.17
C ALA A 141 -2.29 8.80 10.13
N GLY A 142 -2.08 8.52 8.85
CA GLY A 142 -2.95 8.86 7.74
C GLY A 142 -2.15 9.25 6.49
N GLU A 143 -2.67 8.82 5.34
CA GLU A 143 -2.14 9.14 4.01
C GLU A 143 -3.16 10.01 3.27
N PHE A 144 -2.68 11.01 2.54
CA PHE A 144 -3.52 12.05 1.97
C PHE A 144 -3.08 12.40 0.56
N TYR A 145 -4.05 12.66 -0.31
CA TYR A 145 -3.81 13.38 -1.56
C TYR A 145 -4.46 14.76 -1.42
N ILE A 146 -3.68 15.82 -1.60
CA ILE A 146 -4.17 17.20 -1.53
C ILE A 146 -3.75 17.91 -2.81
N ASP A 147 -4.70 18.42 -3.56
CA ASP A 147 -4.44 19.11 -4.83
C ASP A 147 -5.43 20.25 -5.05
N ALA A 148 -5.17 21.13 -6.01
CA ALA A 148 -6.09 22.18 -6.39
C ALA A 148 -6.07 22.47 -7.90
N VAL A 149 -7.25 22.71 -8.44
CA VAL A 149 -7.45 23.06 -9.85
C VAL A 149 -8.29 24.33 -10.00
N GLN A 150 -8.03 25.09 -11.07
CA GLN A 150 -8.91 26.14 -11.55
C GLN A 150 -9.32 25.86 -13.00
N GLY A 151 -10.53 25.34 -13.17
CA GLY A 151 -11.01 24.90 -14.48
C GLY A 151 -10.24 23.67 -14.96
N THR A 152 -9.33 23.85 -15.91
CA THR A 152 -8.47 22.77 -16.46
C THR A 152 -7.01 22.90 -16.06
N ASN A 153 -6.65 23.94 -15.31
CA ASN A 153 -5.29 24.16 -14.88
C ASN A 153 -5.09 23.56 -13.48
N SER A 154 -4.11 22.67 -13.34
CA SER A 154 -3.54 22.34 -12.02
C SER A 154 -2.82 23.57 -11.47
N LEU A 155 -2.97 23.78 -10.17
CA LEU A 155 -2.38 24.90 -9.46
C LEU A 155 -1.17 24.42 -8.67
N GLU A 156 -0.29 25.33 -8.33
CA GLU A 156 0.78 25.09 -7.36
C GLU A 156 0.41 25.73 -6.02
N LEU A 157 1.09 25.30 -4.97
CA LEU A 157 0.98 25.90 -3.66
C LEU A 157 2.07 26.99 -3.54
N LEU A 158 1.67 28.23 -3.31
CA LEU A 158 2.58 29.38 -3.17
C LEU A 158 2.95 29.69 -1.72
N GLU A 159 2.15 29.19 -0.78
CA GLU A 159 2.31 29.38 0.65
C GLU A 159 1.89 28.07 1.32
N MET A 160 2.68 27.61 2.30
CA MET A 160 2.43 26.33 2.96
C MET A 160 1.00 26.22 3.49
N ALA A 161 0.41 25.04 3.34
CA ALA A 161 -0.93 24.74 3.83
C ALA A 161 -0.85 23.91 5.12
N GLY A 162 -1.61 24.31 6.14
CA GLY A 162 -1.63 23.60 7.40
C GLY A 162 -2.59 22.41 7.36
N VAL A 163 -2.07 21.21 7.61
CA VAL A 163 -2.83 19.97 7.71
C VAL A 163 -2.98 19.58 9.19
N GLN A 164 -4.21 19.23 9.56
CA GLN A 164 -4.55 18.67 10.85
C GLN A 164 -5.22 17.31 10.63
N SER A 165 -4.70 16.26 11.26
CA SER A 165 -5.30 14.93 11.22
C SER A 165 -6.71 14.93 11.81
N LYS A 166 -7.47 13.86 11.57
CA LYS A 166 -8.68 13.59 12.35
C LYS A 166 -8.36 13.54 13.86
N PRO A 167 -9.34 13.80 14.75
CA PRO A 167 -9.17 13.60 16.19
C PRO A 167 -8.75 12.15 16.52
N ILE A 168 -7.79 12.01 17.43
CA ILE A 168 -7.23 10.73 17.86
C ILE A 168 -7.38 10.62 19.39
N ASP A 169 -7.78 9.44 19.85
CA ASP A 169 -7.80 9.13 21.27
C ASP A 169 -6.36 9.03 21.79
N PHE A 170 -6.07 9.60 22.97
CA PHE A 170 -4.72 9.59 23.55
C PHE A 170 -4.15 8.17 23.76
N ALA A 171 -4.99 7.14 23.83
CA ALA A 171 -4.57 5.74 23.95
C ALA A 171 -3.94 5.20 22.65
N ASP A 172 -4.32 5.76 21.50
CA ASP A 172 -3.86 5.36 20.16
C ASP A 172 -2.82 6.34 19.59
N LEU A 173 -2.51 7.41 20.34
CA LEU A 173 -1.56 8.44 19.94
C LEU A 173 -0.13 7.91 19.99
N GLU A 174 0.62 8.13 18.92
CA GLU A 174 2.02 7.77 18.79
C GLU A 174 2.90 9.00 18.54
N GLY A 175 3.97 9.13 19.32
CA GLY A 175 4.98 10.16 19.07
C GLY A 175 5.89 9.82 17.89
N GLY A 176 6.52 10.87 17.35
CA GLY A 176 7.58 10.76 16.33
C GLY A 176 7.05 10.56 14.92
N MET A 177 5.84 11.05 14.63
CA MET A 177 5.33 11.10 13.26
C MET A 177 6.05 12.20 12.47
N GLN A 178 6.47 11.85 11.27
CA GLN A 178 7.19 12.68 10.30
C GLN A 178 6.37 12.80 9.03
N ILE A 179 6.66 13.83 8.24
CA ILE A 179 6.03 14.04 6.95
C ILE A 179 6.78 13.22 5.90
N PHE A 180 6.03 12.54 5.04
CA PHE A 180 6.57 11.82 3.90
C PHE A 180 5.86 12.24 2.62
N ARG A 181 6.59 12.22 1.50
CA ARG A 181 6.05 12.43 0.16
C ARG A 181 6.16 11.16 -0.66
N GLY A 182 5.11 10.91 -1.45
CA GLY A 182 5.11 9.91 -2.50
C GLY A 182 5.12 10.65 -3.82
N ASP A 183 6.05 10.31 -4.70
CA ASP A 183 6.09 10.85 -6.05
C ASP A 183 5.86 9.72 -7.07
N ASP A 184 5.73 10.08 -8.34
CA ASP A 184 5.55 9.10 -9.41
C ASP A 184 6.83 8.27 -9.67
N ASP A 185 7.99 8.73 -9.18
CA ASP A 185 9.29 8.09 -9.38
C ASP A 185 9.59 7.01 -8.31
N THR A 186 8.85 6.98 -7.19
CA THR A 186 9.02 6.01 -6.10
C THR A 186 8.15 4.76 -6.21
N ASP A 187 7.39 4.57 -7.31
CA ASP A 187 6.43 3.47 -7.47
C ASP A 187 5.40 3.41 -6.31
N GLY A 188 5.10 4.57 -5.73
CA GLY A 188 4.16 4.71 -4.61
C GLY A 188 4.76 4.52 -3.21
N ASP A 189 6.08 4.38 -3.09
CA ASP A 189 6.77 4.37 -1.79
C ASP A 189 7.04 5.79 -1.25
N TRP A 190 7.23 5.89 0.06
CA TRP A 190 7.29 7.15 0.78
C TRP A 190 8.73 7.59 1.12
N ILE A 191 9.05 8.86 0.93
CA ILE A 191 10.34 9.46 1.31
C ILE A 191 10.10 10.55 2.35
N GLU A 192 10.93 10.61 3.40
CA GLU A 192 10.85 11.68 4.41
C GLU A 192 10.98 13.06 3.76
N ALA A 193 10.06 13.96 4.09
CA ALA A 193 9.96 15.29 3.49
C ALA A 193 10.75 16.34 4.29
N ASP A 194 11.24 17.33 3.55
CA ASP A 194 11.81 18.60 4.03
C ASP A 194 11.01 19.68 3.26
N GLU A 195 9.89 20.10 3.83
CA GLU A 195 8.88 20.95 3.20
C GLU A 195 9.31 22.42 3.12
N ASP A 196 10.18 22.86 4.02
CA ASP A 196 10.68 24.24 4.06
C ASP A 196 12.09 24.41 3.44
N GLY A 197 12.76 23.30 3.12
CA GLY A 197 14.05 23.27 2.44
C GLY A 197 15.22 23.68 3.33
N ASP A 198 15.09 23.57 4.65
CA ASP A 198 16.13 23.93 5.61
C ASP A 198 17.21 22.85 5.78
N GLY A 199 16.99 21.67 5.21
CA GLY A 199 17.89 20.51 5.27
C GLY A 199 17.57 19.53 6.40
N GLU A 200 16.49 19.74 7.16
CA GLU A 200 15.99 18.85 8.20
C GLU A 200 14.66 18.19 7.78
N LYS A 201 14.38 16.99 8.31
CA LYS A 201 13.12 16.29 8.03
C LYS A 201 12.03 16.78 8.95
N ASP A 202 10.86 17.05 8.38
CA ASP A 202 9.76 17.64 9.13
C ASP A 202 9.02 16.64 10.02
N ASN A 203 8.71 17.10 11.22
CA ASN A 203 7.95 16.36 12.22
C ASN A 203 6.57 16.97 12.39
N ALA A 204 5.55 16.12 12.56
CA ALA A 204 4.26 16.62 12.98
C ALA A 204 4.25 17.02 14.45
N GLN A 205 3.54 18.10 14.73
CA GLN A 205 3.26 18.57 16.07
C GLN A 205 2.00 17.91 16.62
N ILE A 206 2.08 17.38 17.83
CA ILE A 206 0.91 16.93 18.58
C ILE A 206 0.26 18.15 19.24
N ARG A 207 -1.06 18.29 19.05
CA ARG A 207 -1.86 19.32 19.73
C ARG A 207 -3.05 18.68 20.43
N ASP A 208 -3.29 19.12 21.65
CA ASP A 208 -4.46 18.72 22.41
C ASP A 208 -5.66 19.58 22.00
N GLY A 209 -6.82 18.94 21.90
CA GLY A 209 -8.10 19.55 21.62
C GLY A 209 -9.17 19.10 22.61
N GLY A 210 -10.20 19.93 22.76
CA GLY A 210 -11.38 19.61 23.59
C GLY A 210 -12.64 19.71 22.74
N GLY A 211 -13.51 18.72 22.86
CA GLY A 211 -14.79 18.68 22.14
C GLY A 211 -15.93 18.14 23.00
N PRO A 212 -17.15 18.09 22.46
CA PRO A 212 -18.32 17.53 23.16
C PRO A 212 -18.14 16.09 23.64
N ASN A 213 -17.22 15.35 23.00
CA ASN A 213 -16.93 13.94 23.27
C ASN A 213 -15.72 13.73 24.19
N GLY A 214 -15.10 14.80 24.71
CA GLY A 214 -13.92 14.72 25.57
C GLY A 214 -12.68 15.37 24.97
N GLU A 215 -11.55 15.09 25.60
CA GLU A 215 -10.22 15.52 25.15
C GLU A 215 -9.73 14.57 24.05
N TYR A 216 -9.04 15.12 23.06
CA TYR A 216 -8.44 14.37 21.95
C TYR A 216 -7.10 15.01 21.57
N ALA A 217 -6.31 14.30 20.77
CA ALA A 217 -5.11 14.83 20.15
C ALA A 217 -5.27 14.91 18.62
N THR A 218 -4.48 15.77 17.99
CA THR A 218 -4.29 15.78 16.54
C THR A 218 -2.82 15.90 16.20
N TYR A 219 -2.42 15.34 15.07
CA TYR A 219 -1.16 15.66 14.44
C TYR A 219 -1.35 16.86 13.51
N ASN A 220 -0.43 17.82 13.57
CA ASN A 220 -0.50 19.07 12.85
C ASN A 220 0.84 19.29 12.15
N TYR A 221 0.81 19.56 10.86
CA TYR A 221 1.99 19.77 10.04
C TYR A 221 1.64 20.71 8.89
N ASP A 222 2.65 21.24 8.23
CA ASP A 222 2.47 22.09 7.07
C ASP A 222 3.00 21.36 5.83
N ILE A 223 2.34 21.53 4.69
CA ILE A 223 2.79 21.05 3.38
C ILE A 223 3.20 22.23 2.50
N GLY A 224 4.36 22.12 1.85
CA GLY A 224 4.90 23.08 0.90
C GLY A 224 4.37 22.90 -0.52
N ASP A 225 4.04 21.66 -0.89
CA ASP A 225 3.53 21.31 -2.23
C ASP A 225 2.24 20.47 -2.21
N PHE A 226 1.48 20.54 -3.31
CA PHE A 226 0.38 19.62 -3.59
C PHE A 226 0.88 18.22 -3.99
N GLY A 227 0.01 17.22 -3.86
CA GLY A 227 0.27 15.83 -4.19
C GLY A 227 -0.01 14.88 -3.04
N TRP A 228 0.62 13.71 -3.08
CA TRP A 228 0.55 12.74 -2.00
C TRP A 228 1.44 13.16 -0.83
N THR A 229 0.88 13.09 0.38
CA THR A 229 1.61 13.24 1.64
C THR A 229 1.16 12.16 2.58
N ASN A 230 2.08 11.69 3.41
CA ASN A 230 1.80 10.68 4.40
C ASN A 230 2.38 11.11 5.75
N LEU A 231 1.68 10.81 6.83
CA LEU A 231 2.08 11.12 8.17
C LEU A 231 2.48 9.83 8.87
N ASP A 232 3.77 9.55 8.87
CA ASP A 232 4.28 8.21 9.18
C ASP A 232 5.42 8.26 10.19
N LYS A 233 5.74 7.09 10.73
CA LYS A 233 7.00 6.87 11.43
C LYS A 233 7.60 5.54 10.99
N TRP A 234 8.91 5.45 11.02
CA TRP A 234 9.60 4.20 10.76
C TRP A 234 9.19 3.10 11.74
N TYR A 235 8.84 1.92 11.20
CA TYR A 235 8.65 0.74 12.03
C TYR A 235 9.97 0.34 12.67
N ASN A 236 10.04 0.39 14.00
CA ASN A 236 11.28 0.10 14.73
C ASN A 236 11.28 -1.34 15.26
N TYR A 237 12.06 -2.21 14.62
CA TYR A 237 12.29 -3.57 15.09
C TYR A 237 13.79 -3.88 15.20
N THR A 238 14.22 -4.27 16.40
CA THR A 238 15.64 -4.49 16.74
C THR A 238 16.06 -5.97 16.74
N GLY A 239 15.10 -6.88 16.56
CA GLY A 239 15.37 -8.32 16.54
C GLY A 239 15.97 -8.80 15.22
N SER A 240 16.10 -10.12 15.07
CA SER A 240 16.59 -10.72 13.84
C SER A 240 15.58 -10.54 12.71
N LYS A 241 16.07 -10.25 11.50
CA LYS A 241 15.27 -10.10 10.29
C LYS A 241 15.59 -11.23 9.30
N THR A 242 14.69 -11.50 8.35
CA THR A 242 14.82 -12.54 7.33
C THR A 242 14.25 -12.06 6.00
N GLN A 243 14.69 -12.72 4.93
CA GLN A 243 13.99 -12.70 3.65
C GLN A 243 12.64 -13.42 3.76
N LEU A 244 11.61 -12.86 3.12
CA LEU A 244 10.29 -13.46 2.94
C LEU A 244 10.04 -13.74 1.46
N TYR A 245 9.62 -14.96 1.12
CA TYR A 245 9.16 -15.32 -0.21
C TYR A 245 7.70 -15.77 -0.19
N ILE A 246 6.92 -15.34 -1.18
CA ILE A 246 5.52 -15.73 -1.37
C ILE A 246 5.38 -16.46 -2.71
N ASP A 247 5.08 -17.75 -2.63
CA ASP A 247 4.76 -18.61 -3.78
C ASP A 247 3.28 -18.49 -4.10
N VAL A 248 2.97 -17.72 -5.15
CA VAL A 248 1.61 -17.52 -5.65
C VAL A 248 1.24 -18.60 -6.67
N PRO A 249 -0.05 -18.87 -6.92
CA PRO A 249 -0.47 -19.91 -7.87
C PRO A 249 0.13 -19.73 -9.27
N ASP A 250 0.16 -20.80 -10.06
CA ASP A 250 0.56 -20.72 -11.47
C ASP A 250 -0.33 -19.73 -12.24
N GLY A 251 0.27 -18.94 -13.13
CA GLY A 251 -0.41 -17.87 -13.86
C GLY A 251 -0.40 -16.50 -13.17
N PHE A 252 -0.09 -16.43 -11.87
CA PHE A 252 0.04 -15.17 -11.14
C PHE A 252 1.48 -14.69 -11.04
N ASN A 253 1.69 -13.38 -11.14
CA ASN A 253 2.98 -12.69 -11.00
C ASN A 253 2.77 -11.20 -10.62
N GLN A 254 3.86 -10.43 -10.53
CA GLN A 254 3.83 -8.99 -10.24
C GLN A 254 2.98 -8.14 -11.21
N ASP A 255 2.72 -8.62 -12.43
CA ASP A 255 2.05 -7.83 -13.45
C ASP A 255 0.52 -7.97 -13.36
N ASN A 256 0.01 -9.00 -12.66
CA ASN A 256 -1.41 -9.34 -12.66
C ASN A 256 -2.03 -9.61 -11.29
N CYS A 257 -1.26 -9.48 -10.22
CA CYS A 257 -1.75 -9.51 -8.86
C CYS A 257 -0.88 -8.66 -7.93
N ALA A 258 -1.44 -8.30 -6.79
CA ALA A 258 -0.73 -7.57 -5.75
C ALA A 258 -0.72 -8.40 -4.46
N VAL A 259 0.42 -8.38 -3.76
CA VAL A 259 0.62 -9.09 -2.50
C VAL A 259 1.06 -8.09 -1.45
N TYR A 260 0.46 -8.17 -0.27
CA TYR A 260 0.69 -7.29 0.86
C TYR A 260 0.95 -8.09 2.14
N LEU A 261 1.69 -7.49 3.05
CA LEU A 261 2.01 -8.00 4.37
C LEU A 261 1.40 -7.06 5.42
N SER A 262 0.41 -7.58 6.14
CA SER A 262 -0.20 -6.93 7.30
C SER A 262 0.48 -7.43 8.57
N TYR A 263 0.91 -6.53 9.45
CA TYR A 263 1.49 -6.87 10.75
C TYR A 263 0.40 -6.94 11.81
N ASP A 264 0.34 -8.04 12.57
CA ASP A 264 -0.70 -8.21 13.59
C ASP A 264 -0.45 -7.27 14.78
N GLY A 265 -1.50 -6.60 15.25
CA GLY A 265 -1.41 -5.58 16.30
C GLY A 265 -0.95 -4.21 15.81
N GLU A 266 -0.71 -4.06 14.50
CA GLU A 266 -0.27 -2.83 13.86
C GLU A 266 -1.26 -2.45 12.75
N PRO A 267 -2.44 -1.89 13.11
CA PRO A 267 -3.52 -1.63 12.16
C PRO A 267 -3.15 -0.61 11.09
N THR A 268 -2.09 0.17 11.32
CA THR A 268 -1.61 1.25 10.45
C THR A 268 -0.35 0.90 9.66
N ALA A 269 0.04 -0.37 9.61
CA ALA A 269 1.17 -0.86 8.83
C ALA A 269 0.72 -1.92 7.81
N LEU A 270 0.93 -1.64 6.53
CA LEU A 270 0.69 -2.52 5.41
C LEU A 270 1.80 -2.38 4.38
N ALA A 271 2.70 -3.37 4.31
CA ALA A 271 3.79 -3.35 3.33
C ALA A 271 3.37 -4.07 2.04
N ARG A 272 3.67 -3.50 0.88
CA ARG A 272 3.54 -4.20 -0.41
C ARG A 272 4.77 -5.07 -0.66
N MET A 273 4.55 -6.29 -1.18
CA MET A 273 5.63 -7.11 -1.72
C MET A 273 5.95 -6.59 -3.11
N ASP A 274 7.08 -5.92 -3.23
CA ASP A 274 7.43 -5.05 -4.37
C ASP A 274 8.49 -5.66 -5.30
N THR A 275 8.98 -6.86 -4.99
CA THR A 275 9.95 -7.57 -5.82
C THR A 275 9.37 -8.89 -6.33
N TRP A 276 9.60 -9.18 -7.61
CA TRP A 276 9.42 -10.52 -8.17
C TRP A 276 10.76 -11.18 -8.48
N ASP A 277 11.05 -12.29 -7.82
CA ASP A 277 12.19 -13.12 -8.20
C ASP A 277 11.81 -13.94 -9.44
N THR A 278 12.33 -13.55 -10.60
CA THR A 278 12.08 -14.23 -11.88
C THR A 278 12.65 -15.65 -11.94
N SER A 279 13.68 -15.97 -11.15
CA SER A 279 14.31 -17.30 -11.13
C SER A 279 13.51 -18.29 -10.28
N LEU A 280 12.94 -17.81 -9.18
CA LEU A 280 12.11 -18.59 -8.26
C LEU A 280 10.61 -18.53 -8.61
N GLN A 281 10.19 -17.51 -9.37
CA GLN A 281 8.80 -17.18 -9.69
C GLN A 281 7.95 -16.95 -8.44
N MET A 282 8.47 -16.13 -7.52
CA MET A 282 7.87 -15.80 -6.22
C MET A 282 7.96 -14.30 -5.97
N PHE A 283 7.00 -13.75 -5.24
CA PHE A 283 7.17 -12.41 -4.66
C PHE A 283 8.18 -12.47 -3.53
N THR A 284 8.91 -11.39 -3.34
CA THR A 284 9.83 -11.20 -2.22
C THR A 284 9.94 -9.72 -1.88
N GLU A 285 10.59 -9.40 -0.77
CA GLU A 285 10.95 -8.01 -0.42
C GLU A 285 12.41 -7.74 -0.78
N HIS A 286 12.84 -6.48 -0.78
CA HIS A 286 14.12 -6.11 -1.38
C HIS A 286 15.38 -6.53 -0.59
N TYR A 287 15.34 -6.63 0.75
CA TYR A 287 16.56 -6.51 1.57
C TYR A 287 16.71 -7.48 2.75
N GLY A 288 15.81 -8.45 2.93
CA GLY A 288 15.89 -9.39 4.06
C GLY A 288 15.39 -8.78 5.36
N LEU A 289 14.53 -7.77 5.30
CA LEU A 289 14.24 -6.90 6.45
C LEU A 289 12.99 -7.28 7.24
N ILE A 290 12.36 -8.42 6.95
CA ILE A 290 11.15 -8.85 7.68
C ILE A 290 11.52 -9.40 9.06
N PRO A 291 10.99 -8.82 10.16
CA PRO A 291 11.21 -9.30 11.52
C PRO A 291 10.84 -10.79 11.74
N ILE A 292 11.76 -11.58 12.28
CA ILE A 292 11.50 -12.97 12.68
C ILE A 292 10.63 -13.01 13.95
N GLY A 293 9.62 -13.87 13.94
CA GLY A 293 8.73 -14.12 15.08
C GLY A 293 7.51 -13.20 15.16
N LEU A 294 7.34 -12.27 14.21
CA LEU A 294 6.09 -11.50 14.12
C LEU A 294 4.96 -12.37 13.55
N GLU A 295 3.78 -12.21 14.12
CA GLU A 295 2.52 -12.69 13.56
C GLU A 295 2.08 -11.69 12.48
N VAL A 296 1.70 -12.21 11.32
CA VAL A 296 1.37 -11.42 10.15
C VAL A 296 0.25 -12.09 9.36
N HIS A 297 -0.43 -11.30 8.53
CA HIS A 297 -1.32 -11.79 7.50
C HIS A 297 -0.81 -11.38 6.12
N ILE A 298 -0.63 -12.36 5.24
CA ILE A 298 -0.30 -12.14 3.84
C ILE A 298 -1.61 -12.07 3.05
N ILE A 299 -1.78 -10.97 2.33
CA ILE A 299 -2.99 -10.66 1.56
C ILE A 299 -2.61 -10.63 0.09
N MET A 300 -3.29 -11.42 -0.75
CA MET A 300 -3.14 -11.38 -2.20
C MET A 300 -4.46 -10.97 -2.83
N VAL A 301 -4.42 -10.08 -3.81
CA VAL A 301 -5.59 -9.66 -4.60
C VAL A 301 -5.30 -9.74 -6.09
N ALA A 302 -6.32 -10.10 -6.87
CA ALA A 302 -6.28 -10.11 -8.32
C ALA A 302 -7.68 -9.83 -8.89
N GLU A 303 -7.74 -9.27 -10.10
CA GLU A 303 -8.97 -9.24 -10.90
C GLU A 303 -9.05 -10.46 -11.80
N ILE A 304 -10.19 -11.14 -11.82
CA ILE A 304 -10.44 -12.29 -12.70
C ILE A 304 -11.88 -12.14 -13.23
N ASP A 305 -12.04 -12.05 -14.55
CA ASP A 305 -13.33 -11.82 -15.23
C ASP A 305 -14.12 -10.61 -14.68
N GLY A 306 -13.42 -9.53 -14.32
CA GLY A 306 -14.01 -8.31 -13.75
C GLY A 306 -14.55 -8.48 -12.33
N GLN A 307 -14.17 -9.56 -11.64
CA GLN A 307 -14.46 -9.80 -10.24
C GLN A 307 -13.16 -9.85 -9.42
N LEU A 308 -13.18 -9.14 -8.29
CA LEU A 308 -12.10 -9.18 -7.32
C LEU A 308 -11.99 -10.58 -6.69
N ASN A 309 -10.78 -11.10 -6.68
CA ASN A 309 -10.42 -12.36 -6.05
C ASN A 309 -9.34 -12.10 -5.01
N TYR A 310 -9.34 -12.88 -3.93
CA TYR A 310 -8.41 -12.67 -2.83
C TYR A 310 -7.94 -13.97 -2.16
N ALA A 311 -6.83 -13.88 -1.44
CA ALA A 311 -6.42 -14.82 -0.41
C ALA A 311 -5.88 -14.05 0.80
N ILE A 312 -6.19 -14.51 2.03
CA ILE A 312 -5.62 -14.00 3.28
C ILE A 312 -5.12 -15.18 4.08
N GLN A 313 -3.84 -15.16 4.45
CA GLN A 313 -3.21 -16.25 5.20
C GLN A 313 -2.40 -15.69 6.38
N GLY A 314 -2.81 -16.04 7.59
CA GLY A 314 -2.09 -15.74 8.81
C GLY A 314 -0.92 -16.69 9.03
N THR A 315 0.25 -16.16 9.41
CA THR A 315 1.46 -16.95 9.68
C THR A 315 2.36 -16.25 10.71
N THR A 316 3.40 -16.95 11.16
CA THR A 316 4.46 -16.37 12.00
C THR A 316 5.77 -16.40 11.23
N ILE A 317 6.44 -15.26 11.10
CA ILE A 317 7.70 -15.18 10.36
C ILE A 317 8.78 -16.05 11.04
N VAL A 318 9.52 -16.80 10.23
CA VAL A 318 10.63 -17.65 10.65
C VAL A 318 11.83 -17.40 9.75
N ASP A 319 13.03 -17.78 10.18
CA ASP A 319 14.23 -17.66 9.34
C ASP A 319 14.07 -18.40 8.00
N GLY A 320 14.34 -17.70 6.89
CA GLY A 320 14.15 -18.18 5.52
C GLY A 320 12.69 -18.48 5.17
N HIS A 321 11.75 -17.63 5.60
CA HIS A 321 10.31 -17.88 5.44
C HIS A 321 9.89 -17.98 3.96
N ILE A 322 9.15 -19.04 3.63
CA ILE A 322 8.44 -19.19 2.36
C ILE A 322 6.98 -19.49 2.67
N GLU A 323 6.09 -18.60 2.25
CA GLU A 323 4.65 -18.81 2.34
C GLU A 323 4.11 -19.24 0.98
N VAL A 324 3.14 -20.16 0.97
CA VAL A 324 2.52 -20.67 -0.27
C VAL A 324 1.03 -20.34 -0.27
N ILE A 325 0.59 -19.57 -1.26
CA ILE A 325 -0.81 -19.30 -1.54
C ILE A 325 -1.27 -20.26 -2.64
N THR A 326 -2.24 -21.13 -2.34
CA THR A 326 -2.63 -22.19 -3.28
C THR A 326 -3.78 -21.83 -4.20
N SER A 327 -4.60 -20.85 -3.83
CA SER A 327 -5.81 -20.45 -4.58
C SER A 327 -6.38 -19.15 -4.04
N LEU A 328 -7.09 -18.41 -4.88
CA LEU A 328 -7.89 -17.25 -4.48
C LEU A 328 -9.38 -17.62 -4.49
N SER A 329 -10.19 -16.83 -3.79
CA SER A 329 -11.65 -16.92 -3.81
C SER A 329 -12.25 -15.61 -4.33
N PRO A 330 -13.36 -15.66 -5.08
CA PRO A 330 -14.05 -14.45 -5.51
C PRO A 330 -14.70 -13.74 -4.32
N ILE A 331 -14.68 -12.41 -4.32
CA ILE A 331 -15.22 -11.59 -3.25
C ILE A 331 -15.78 -10.27 -3.81
N THR A 332 -16.66 -9.61 -3.06
CA THR A 332 -17.04 -8.23 -3.34
C THR A 332 -16.09 -7.29 -2.60
N GLN A 333 -15.82 -6.11 -3.16
CA GLN A 333 -14.94 -5.14 -2.52
C GLN A 333 -15.36 -4.79 -1.07
N PRO A 334 -16.65 -4.50 -0.76
CA PRO A 334 -17.04 -4.20 0.62
C PRO A 334 -16.84 -5.36 1.61
N ALA A 335 -16.98 -6.60 1.13
CA ALA A 335 -16.70 -7.78 1.96
C ALA A 335 -15.20 -7.93 2.21
N LEU A 336 -14.36 -7.66 1.20
CA LEU A 336 -12.91 -7.67 1.37
C LEU A 336 -12.43 -6.56 2.32
N GLU A 337 -12.99 -5.36 2.21
CA GLU A 337 -12.70 -4.23 3.12
C GLU A 337 -12.99 -4.62 4.57
N THR A 338 -14.13 -5.28 4.81
CA THR A 338 -14.49 -5.77 6.14
C THR A 338 -13.50 -6.81 6.67
N LEU A 339 -13.02 -7.72 5.81
CA LEU A 339 -12.05 -8.73 6.20
C LEU A 339 -10.69 -8.11 6.56
N ILE A 340 -10.17 -7.22 5.71
CA ILE A 340 -8.86 -6.59 5.90
C ILE A 340 -8.86 -5.71 7.16
N ASN A 341 -9.91 -4.89 7.35
CA ASN A 341 -10.02 -4.02 8.52
C ASN A 341 -10.35 -4.79 9.82
N GLY A 342 -10.75 -6.06 9.71
CA GLY A 342 -10.95 -6.96 10.85
C GLY A 342 -9.72 -7.80 11.22
N LEU A 343 -8.59 -7.62 10.53
CA LEU A 343 -7.34 -8.28 10.88
C LEU A 343 -6.79 -7.75 12.22
N PRO A 344 -6.12 -8.62 13.00
CA PRO A 344 -5.64 -8.30 14.34
C PRO A 344 -4.57 -7.19 14.38
#